data_AF-A0A8T7CFK6-F1
#
_entry.id   AF-A0A8T7CFK6-F1
#
_cell.length_a   1.000
_cell.length_b   1.000
_cell.length_c   1.000
_cell.angle_alpha   90.00
_cell.angle_beta   90.00
_cell.angle_gamma   90.00
#
_symmetry.space_group_name_H-M   'P 1'
#
loop_
_entity.id
_entity.type
_entity.pdbx_description
1 polymer ?
#
loop_
_entity_poly.entity_id
_entity_poly.type
_entity_poly.pdbx_seq_one_letter_code
_entity_poly.pdbx_strand_id
1 'polypeptide(L)'
;MKNVTPLLALFLLAASTGGAAPEGKRAPGSLTQPFNLGVAAVDVTLSFDDVQNLNLVSAGLAALVINPVDPLLLGRLPGLVSIPAAFPIKVDISPPPVPLTGLEFNGIATVELYTTDLSYTPGTRLRLFSAHDGGDFVDITREASAGSYRVRGSQGEFSEFMIVEDNRDSADVVNAKFVRLSALLTASAGVINATLYGTLTTELANAQSSWAADDVDAAKTAITAFNTALAGAGPAEIPQTWRSIQDVDNIAGRLQSIADTLLYSLEDARDTDLDGVYDWADNCTQVTNPSQCDTDNDGFGNHCDADLNNDNTVNTFDLAEMREAFGTSGSTAADLNCDNVVNTFDLVYMRQGFGQAPGPAAP
;
A
#
# COMPACT_ATOMS: atom_id res chain seq x y z
N MET A 1 -9.07 -13.40 41.79
CA MET A 1 -8.87 -14.58 40.93
C MET A 1 -10.15 -14.83 40.16
N LYS A 2 -10.33 -14.17 39.01
CA LYS A 2 -11.40 -14.48 38.06
C LYS A 2 -10.73 -15.31 36.96
N ASN A 3 -11.09 -16.58 36.88
CA ASN A 3 -10.63 -17.48 35.82
C ASN A 3 -11.18 -16.94 34.49
N VAL A 4 -10.29 -16.40 33.66
CA VAL A 4 -10.56 -16.19 32.24
C VAL A 4 -10.26 -17.52 31.58
N THR A 5 -11.30 -18.25 31.22
CA THR A 5 -11.21 -19.44 30.37
C THR A 5 -10.68 -18.98 29.01
N PRO A 6 -9.58 -19.53 28.46
CA PRO A 6 -9.17 -19.19 27.12
C PRO A 6 -10.22 -19.73 26.14
N LEU A 7 -10.72 -18.87 25.26
CA LEU A 7 -11.55 -19.28 24.14
C LEU A 7 -10.66 -20.16 23.26
N LEU A 8 -10.99 -21.44 23.16
CA LEU A 8 -10.24 -22.40 22.36
C LEU A 8 -10.39 -22.00 20.88
N ALA A 9 -9.34 -21.41 20.30
CA ALA A 9 -9.27 -21.16 18.87
C ALA A 9 -9.46 -22.51 18.15
N LEU A 10 -10.54 -22.63 17.38
CA LEU A 10 -10.81 -23.82 16.59
C LEU A 10 -9.83 -23.84 15.42
N PHE A 11 -8.69 -24.51 15.59
CA PHE A 11 -7.75 -24.79 14.50
C PHE A 11 -8.41 -25.75 13.50
N LEU A 12 -9.07 -25.21 12.48
CA LEU A 12 -9.40 -25.99 11.29
C LEU A 12 -8.10 -26.17 10.49
N LEU A 13 -7.55 -27.38 10.53
CA LEU A 13 -6.34 -27.74 9.79
C LEU A 13 -6.66 -27.83 8.29
N ALA A 14 -6.63 -26.71 7.58
CA ALA A 14 -6.67 -26.72 6.12
C ALA A 14 -5.28 -27.09 5.56
N ALA A 15 -5.24 -27.76 4.40
CA ALA A 15 -4.00 -28.20 3.77
C ALA A 15 -3.15 -26.99 3.33
N SER A 16 -1.93 -26.86 3.88
CA SER A 16 -0.97 -25.86 3.44
C SER A 16 -0.32 -26.26 2.12
N THR A 17 -0.14 -25.29 1.22
CA THR A 17 0.62 -25.44 -0.02
C THR A 17 1.81 -24.47 0.02
N GLY A 18 3.00 -24.93 -0.38
CA GLY A 18 4.23 -24.13 -0.34
C GLY A 18 5.48 -24.96 -0.13
N GLY A 19 6.59 -24.56 -0.77
CA GLY A 19 7.90 -25.18 -0.56
C GLY A 19 8.45 -24.77 0.81
N ALA A 20 8.32 -25.65 1.80
CA ALA A 20 8.95 -25.46 3.10
C ALA A 20 10.49 -25.44 2.93
N ALA A 21 11.16 -24.48 3.57
CA ALA A 21 12.62 -24.47 3.61
C ALA A 21 13.10 -25.69 4.44
N PRO A 22 14.00 -26.53 3.91
CA PRO A 22 14.43 -27.74 4.60
C PRO A 22 15.12 -27.40 5.94
N GLU A 23 14.86 -28.23 6.95
CA GLU A 23 15.44 -28.11 8.29
C GLU A 23 16.97 -27.94 8.23
N GLY A 24 17.49 -26.91 8.89
CA GLY A 24 18.95 -26.67 8.95
C GLY A 24 19.61 -26.05 7.71
N LYS A 25 18.86 -25.67 6.66
CA LYS A 25 19.40 -24.97 5.49
C LYS A 25 18.61 -23.70 5.17
N ARG A 26 19.34 -22.67 4.73
CA ARG A 26 18.79 -21.39 4.27
C ARG A 26 18.46 -21.45 2.78
N ALA A 27 17.26 -21.04 2.42
CA ALA A 27 16.78 -20.96 1.04
C ALA A 27 15.56 -20.03 0.94
N PRO A 28 15.17 -19.60 -0.27
CA PRO A 28 13.86 -19.02 -0.49
C PRO A 28 12.77 -19.99 -0.04
N GLY A 29 11.73 -19.49 0.59
CA GLY A 29 10.66 -20.31 1.15
C GLY A 29 9.33 -19.58 1.18
N SER A 30 8.24 -20.32 0.99
CA SER A 30 6.88 -19.77 1.05
C SER A 30 5.93 -20.73 1.76
N LEU A 31 5.00 -20.16 2.52
CA LEU A 31 3.99 -20.88 3.29
C LEU A 31 2.63 -20.20 3.13
N THR A 32 1.66 -20.93 2.56
CA THR A 32 0.28 -20.46 2.44
C THR A 32 -0.64 -21.25 3.36
N GLN A 33 -1.46 -20.53 4.15
CA GLN A 33 -2.47 -21.08 5.03
C GLN A 33 -3.82 -20.39 4.78
N PRO A 34 -4.84 -21.12 4.28
CA PRO A 34 -6.20 -20.61 4.20
C PRO A 34 -6.89 -20.68 5.57
N PHE A 35 -7.68 -19.65 5.89
CA PHE A 35 -8.52 -19.56 7.08
C PHE A 35 -9.95 -19.26 6.66
N ASN A 36 -10.90 -20.11 7.09
CA ASN A 36 -12.33 -19.86 6.93
C ASN A 36 -12.95 -19.68 8.32
N LEU A 37 -13.37 -18.46 8.64
CA LEU A 37 -13.83 -18.06 9.97
C LEU A 37 -15.37 -17.91 10.06
N GLY A 38 -16.10 -18.39 9.04
CA GLY A 38 -17.55 -18.36 8.96
C GLY A 38 -18.15 -17.00 8.58
N VAL A 39 -17.55 -15.89 8.99
CA VAL A 39 -17.96 -14.52 8.58
C VAL A 39 -17.21 -13.99 7.37
N ALA A 40 -15.98 -14.46 7.15
CA ALA A 40 -15.11 -14.16 6.02
C ALA A 40 -14.01 -15.22 5.94
N ALA A 41 -13.31 -15.27 4.81
CA ALA A 41 -12.16 -16.13 4.56
C ALA A 41 -10.94 -15.33 4.11
N VAL A 42 -9.76 -15.79 4.51
CA VAL A 42 -8.48 -15.19 4.12
C VAL A 42 -7.44 -16.26 3.86
N ASP A 43 -6.74 -16.13 2.75
CA ASP A 43 -5.52 -16.88 2.48
C ASP A 43 -4.33 -16.03 2.89
N VAL A 44 -3.55 -16.53 3.84
CA VAL A 44 -2.34 -15.88 4.32
C VAL A 44 -1.15 -16.55 3.69
N THR A 45 -0.33 -15.79 2.94
CA THR A 45 0.93 -16.29 2.39
C THR A 45 2.10 -15.53 2.99
N LEU A 46 3.05 -16.29 3.53
CA LEU A 46 4.36 -15.80 3.94
C LEU A 46 5.40 -16.20 2.91
N SER A 47 6.23 -15.26 2.47
CA SER A 47 7.33 -15.52 1.54
C SER A 47 8.61 -14.84 1.99
N PHE A 48 9.73 -15.53 1.78
CA PHE A 48 11.06 -15.11 2.19
C PHE A 48 12.08 -15.46 1.11
N ASP A 49 13.08 -14.61 0.92
CA ASP A 49 14.21 -14.89 0.03
C ASP A 49 15.28 -15.75 0.71
N ASP A 50 15.43 -15.61 2.03
CA ASP A 50 16.39 -16.37 2.84
C ASP A 50 15.76 -16.71 4.20
N VAL A 51 15.21 -17.92 4.32
CA VAL A 51 14.59 -18.42 5.56
C VAL A 51 15.11 -19.80 5.92
N GLN A 52 15.07 -20.11 7.21
CA GLN A 52 15.39 -21.40 7.80
C GLN A 52 14.25 -21.87 8.70
N ASN A 53 13.96 -23.17 8.65
CA ASN A 53 12.95 -23.84 9.49
C ASN A 53 11.51 -23.32 9.30
N LEU A 54 11.14 -22.83 8.10
CA LEU A 54 9.77 -22.38 7.80
C LEU A 54 8.79 -23.55 7.69
N ASN A 55 7.77 -23.58 8.55
CA ASN A 55 6.62 -24.47 8.51
C ASN A 55 5.45 -23.87 9.32
N LEU A 56 4.27 -24.49 9.29
CA LEU A 56 3.08 -23.99 10.00
C LEU A 56 3.28 -23.82 11.51
N VAL A 57 3.99 -24.76 12.14
CA VAL A 57 4.25 -24.72 13.59
C VAL A 57 5.23 -23.59 13.90
N SER A 58 6.26 -23.42 13.08
CA SER A 58 7.29 -22.42 13.29
C SER A 58 6.86 -21.00 13.00
N ALA A 59 5.95 -20.80 12.04
CA ALA A 59 5.37 -19.50 11.74
C ALA A 59 4.39 -19.03 12.82
N GLY A 60 3.70 -19.95 13.50
CA GLY A 60 2.69 -19.57 14.51
C GLY A 60 1.55 -18.75 13.92
N LEU A 61 1.10 -19.12 12.72
CA LEU A 61 0.01 -18.46 11.99
C LEU A 61 -1.34 -18.75 12.65
N ALA A 62 -2.10 -17.69 12.91
CA ALA A 62 -3.49 -17.76 13.34
C ALA A 62 -4.30 -16.64 12.70
N ALA A 63 -5.62 -16.82 12.64
CA ALA A 63 -6.55 -15.76 12.25
C ALA A 63 -7.76 -15.80 13.16
N LEU A 64 -8.29 -14.63 13.51
CA LEU A 64 -9.42 -14.49 14.41
C LEU A 64 -10.37 -13.39 13.95
N VAL A 65 -11.65 -13.59 14.24
CA VAL A 65 -12.68 -12.57 14.04
C VAL A 65 -12.60 -11.55 15.17
N ILE A 66 -12.49 -10.27 14.82
CA ILE A 66 -12.45 -9.15 15.77
C ILE A 66 -13.77 -8.39 15.79
N ASN A 67 -13.98 -7.59 16.83
CA ASN A 67 -15.05 -6.61 16.83
C ASN A 67 -14.52 -5.32 16.17
N PRO A 68 -15.05 -4.89 15.01
CA PRO A 68 -14.55 -3.72 14.27
C PRO A 68 -14.73 -2.40 15.03
N VAL A 69 -15.57 -2.38 16.06
CA VAL A 69 -15.80 -1.21 16.91
C VAL A 69 -15.22 -1.34 18.32
N ASP A 70 -14.29 -2.27 18.55
CA ASP A 70 -13.61 -2.42 19.84
C ASP A 70 -12.72 -1.20 20.14
N PRO A 71 -13.00 -0.42 21.20
CA PRO A 71 -12.22 0.78 21.53
C PRO A 71 -10.74 0.51 21.81
N LEU A 72 -10.38 -0.68 22.33
CA LEU A 72 -8.98 -1.01 22.61
C LEU A 72 -8.20 -1.26 21.31
N LEU A 73 -8.85 -1.85 20.31
CA LEU A 73 -8.25 -2.06 19.01
C LEU A 73 -8.21 -0.76 18.20
N LEU A 74 -9.32 -0.01 18.20
CA LEU A 74 -9.39 1.29 17.52
C LEU A 74 -8.40 2.30 18.12
N GLY A 75 -8.12 2.23 19.42
CA GLY A 75 -7.11 3.07 20.07
C GLY A 75 -5.68 2.82 19.61
N ARG A 76 -5.42 1.72 18.92
CA ARG A 76 -4.12 1.37 18.32
C ARG A 76 -4.02 1.73 16.84
N LEU A 77 -5.12 2.21 16.24
CA LEU A 77 -5.13 2.66 14.85
C LEU A 77 -4.90 4.18 14.80
N PRO A 78 -4.21 4.69 13.77
CA PRO A 78 -4.18 6.12 13.47
C PRO A 78 -5.60 6.69 13.30
N GLY A 79 -5.76 8.00 13.52
CA GLY A 79 -7.02 8.68 13.21
C GLY A 79 -7.42 8.51 11.74
N LEU A 80 -8.72 8.50 11.45
CA LEU A 80 -9.31 8.27 10.12
C LEU A 80 -9.09 6.86 9.54
N VAL A 81 -8.64 5.90 10.34
CA VAL A 81 -8.54 4.49 9.97
C VAL A 81 -9.67 3.68 10.61
N SER A 82 -10.33 2.83 9.83
CA SER A 82 -11.43 1.96 10.29
C SER A 82 -11.27 0.52 9.84
N ILE A 83 -11.92 -0.41 10.54
CA ILE A 83 -11.95 -1.83 10.18
C ILE A 83 -13.21 -2.11 9.34
N PRO A 84 -13.08 -2.64 8.10
CA PRO A 84 -14.23 -2.95 7.25
C PRO A 84 -15.16 -3.97 7.93
N ALA A 85 -16.44 -3.63 8.05
CA ALA A 85 -17.44 -4.53 8.65
C ALA A 85 -17.61 -5.84 7.86
N ALA A 86 -17.33 -5.81 6.55
CA ALA A 86 -17.35 -6.98 5.68
C ALA A 86 -16.16 -7.94 5.92
N PHE A 87 -15.06 -7.46 6.52
CA PHE A 87 -13.86 -8.24 6.74
C PHE A 87 -13.23 -7.92 8.11
N PRO A 88 -13.87 -8.32 9.23
CA PRO A 88 -13.35 -8.08 10.57
C PRO A 88 -12.39 -9.20 10.98
N ILE A 89 -11.28 -9.36 10.25
CA ILE A 89 -10.28 -10.40 10.51
C ILE A 89 -8.95 -9.77 10.92
N LYS A 90 -8.39 -10.26 12.02
CA LYS A 90 -6.98 -10.06 12.39
C LYS A 90 -6.20 -11.36 12.19
N VAL A 91 -5.08 -11.26 11.52
CA VAL A 91 -4.12 -12.35 11.33
C VAL A 91 -2.96 -12.14 12.31
N ASP A 92 -2.64 -13.17 13.08
CA ASP A 92 -1.54 -13.18 14.02
C ASP A 92 -0.43 -14.10 13.49
N ILE A 93 0.81 -13.59 13.51
CA ILE A 93 2.03 -14.35 13.20
C ILE A 93 2.92 -14.24 14.42
N SER A 94 2.86 -15.25 15.27
CA SER A 94 3.60 -15.29 16.53
C SER A 94 4.42 -16.58 16.63
N PRO A 95 5.61 -16.62 16.02
CA PRO A 95 6.51 -17.76 16.12
C PRO A 95 6.76 -18.14 17.59
N PRO A 96 6.49 -19.40 18.00
CA PRO A 96 6.78 -19.86 19.35
C PRO A 96 8.27 -19.70 19.70
N PRO A 97 8.61 -19.39 20.96
CA PRO A 97 10.01 -19.34 21.40
C PRO A 97 10.67 -20.73 21.34
N VAL A 98 12.00 -20.74 21.28
CA VAL A 98 12.83 -21.97 21.34
C VAL A 98 12.53 -22.74 22.63
N PRO A 99 12.51 -24.10 22.58
CA PRO A 99 13.10 -24.96 21.56
C PRO A 99 12.20 -25.40 20.40
N LEU A 100 11.00 -24.84 20.24
CA LEU A 100 9.97 -25.48 19.41
C LEU A 100 10.10 -25.27 17.89
N THR A 101 10.80 -24.23 17.41
CA THR A 101 10.59 -23.75 16.02
C THR A 101 11.83 -23.26 15.29
N GLY A 102 12.70 -22.51 15.96
CA GLY A 102 13.96 -22.00 15.40
C GLY A 102 13.79 -21.23 14.07
N LEU A 103 12.65 -20.56 13.87
CA LEU A 103 12.39 -19.78 12.66
C LEU A 103 13.37 -18.60 12.61
N GLU A 104 14.07 -18.48 11.50
CA GLU A 104 15.08 -17.46 11.27
C GLU A 104 15.05 -17.04 9.80
N PHE A 105 15.17 -15.74 9.53
CA PHE A 105 15.27 -15.23 8.17
C PHE A 105 16.21 -14.04 8.09
N ASN A 106 16.76 -13.81 6.90
CA ASN A 106 17.52 -12.60 6.60
C ASN A 106 16.72 -11.66 5.69
N GLY A 107 16.96 -10.36 5.80
CA GLY A 107 16.30 -9.36 4.96
C GLY A 107 14.83 -9.18 5.35
N ILE A 108 13.93 -9.16 4.38
CA ILE A 108 12.50 -8.94 4.63
C ILE A 108 11.69 -10.23 4.47
N ALA A 109 10.54 -10.23 5.11
CA ALA A 109 9.49 -11.18 4.83
C ALA A 109 8.31 -10.49 4.20
N THR A 110 7.71 -11.13 3.20
CA THR A 110 6.51 -10.65 2.54
C THR A 110 5.29 -11.36 3.12
N VAL A 111 4.29 -10.56 3.50
CA VAL A 111 2.98 -11.04 3.96
C VAL A 111 1.96 -10.66 2.91
N GLU A 112 1.30 -11.65 2.33
CA GLU A 112 0.16 -11.47 1.42
C GLU A 112 -1.11 -11.92 2.13
N LEU A 113 -2.13 -11.07 2.11
CA LEU A 113 -3.50 -11.41 2.47
C LEU A 113 -4.34 -11.39 1.19
N TYR A 114 -5.01 -12.50 0.92
CA TYR A 114 -5.96 -12.64 -0.18
C TYR A 114 -7.33 -13.01 0.35
N THR A 115 -8.37 -12.30 -0.10
CA THR A 115 -9.76 -12.59 0.27
C THR A 115 -10.70 -12.32 -0.91
N THR A 116 -11.77 -13.09 -1.00
CA THR A 116 -12.88 -12.84 -1.94
C THR A 116 -14.00 -12.01 -1.31
N ASP A 117 -13.96 -11.78 0.00
CA ASP A 117 -15.00 -11.04 0.73
C ASP A 117 -14.85 -9.51 0.58
N LEU A 118 -13.68 -9.06 0.11
CA LEU A 118 -13.42 -7.69 -0.32
C LEU A 118 -13.12 -7.67 -1.82
N SER A 119 -13.58 -6.63 -2.50
CA SER A 119 -13.30 -6.39 -3.92
C SER A 119 -12.41 -5.16 -4.06
N TYR A 120 -11.42 -5.25 -4.93
CA TYR A 120 -10.65 -4.07 -5.33
C TYR A 120 -11.49 -3.22 -6.29
N THR A 121 -11.62 -1.95 -5.98
CA THR A 121 -12.05 -0.90 -6.90
C THR A 121 -10.89 0.08 -7.07
N PRO A 122 -10.65 0.64 -8.26
CA PRO A 122 -9.78 1.79 -8.40
C PRO A 122 -10.08 2.86 -7.34
N GLY A 123 -9.02 3.44 -6.78
CA GLY A 123 -9.09 4.36 -5.66
C GLY A 123 -9.56 3.79 -4.32
N THR A 124 -9.64 2.46 -4.17
CA THR A 124 -9.93 1.86 -2.87
C THR A 124 -8.92 2.31 -1.80
N ARG A 125 -9.44 2.69 -0.63
CA ARG A 125 -8.66 3.03 0.55
C ARG A 125 -8.32 1.82 1.43
N LEU A 126 -8.54 0.61 0.93
CA LEU A 126 -8.14 -0.60 1.65
C LEU A 126 -6.61 -0.72 1.67
N ARG A 127 -6.03 -0.91 2.85
CA ARG A 127 -4.60 -0.97 3.10
C ARG A 127 -4.25 -2.12 4.05
N LEU A 128 -3.03 -2.64 3.97
CA LEU A 128 -2.52 -3.66 4.89
C LEU A 128 -1.80 -2.97 6.05
N PHE A 129 -2.32 -3.15 7.25
CA PHE A 129 -1.73 -2.62 8.46
C PHE A 129 -1.10 -3.74 9.27
N SER A 130 -0.04 -3.41 9.99
CA SER A 130 0.61 -4.33 10.90
C SER A 130 1.02 -3.64 12.19
N ALA A 131 1.01 -4.39 13.29
CA ALA A 131 1.55 -3.96 14.57
C ALA A 131 2.56 -5.00 15.06
N HIS A 132 3.46 -4.57 15.94
CA HIS A 132 4.42 -5.43 16.62
C HIS A 132 4.20 -5.36 18.14
N ASP A 133 4.23 -6.51 18.81
CA ASP A 133 4.17 -6.67 20.27
C ASP A 133 3.05 -5.86 20.95
N GLY A 134 1.85 -5.84 20.35
CA GLY A 134 0.70 -5.11 20.89
C GLY A 134 0.78 -3.58 20.76
N GLY A 135 1.78 -3.06 20.04
CA GLY A 135 1.94 -1.63 19.75
C GLY A 135 0.93 -1.09 18.74
N ASP A 136 1.16 0.12 18.24
CA ASP A 136 0.25 0.77 17.29
C ASP A 136 0.35 0.13 15.89
N PHE A 137 -0.79 0.05 15.22
CA PHE A 137 -0.85 -0.41 13.84
C PHE A 137 -0.36 0.69 12.89
N VAL A 138 0.40 0.25 11.89
CA VAL A 138 0.99 1.12 10.88
C VAL A 138 0.76 0.53 9.50
N ASP A 139 0.55 1.41 8.51
CA ASP A 139 0.47 1.01 7.11
C ASP A 139 1.80 0.35 6.68
N ILE A 140 1.68 -0.85 6.10
CA ILE A 140 2.78 -1.60 5.49
C ILE A 140 2.45 -2.00 4.04
N THR A 141 1.51 -1.31 3.41
CA THR A 141 1.08 -1.59 2.05
C THR A 141 2.23 -1.37 1.08
N ARG A 142 2.44 -2.34 0.19
CA ARG A 142 3.40 -2.27 -0.92
C ARG A 142 2.75 -2.47 -2.28
N GLU A 143 1.65 -3.21 -2.30
CA GLU A 143 0.93 -3.58 -3.51
C GLU A 143 -0.51 -3.91 -3.13
N ALA A 144 -1.44 -3.40 -3.93
CA ALA A 144 -2.84 -3.81 -3.95
C ALA A 144 -3.22 -4.05 -5.42
N SER A 145 -3.93 -5.14 -5.72
CA SER A 145 -4.23 -5.53 -7.11
C SER A 145 -5.71 -5.78 -7.36
N ALA A 146 -6.15 -5.57 -8.61
CA ALA A 146 -7.54 -5.69 -9.04
C ALA A 146 -8.14 -7.11 -8.98
N GLY A 147 -9.46 -7.19 -8.81
CA GLY A 147 -10.24 -8.42 -8.65
C GLY A 147 -10.63 -8.70 -7.20
N SER A 148 -10.55 -9.98 -6.79
CA SER A 148 -10.55 -10.34 -5.37
C SER A 148 -9.42 -9.60 -4.67
N TYR A 149 -9.70 -8.99 -3.51
CA TYR A 149 -8.72 -8.12 -2.88
C TYR A 149 -7.49 -8.90 -2.42
N ARG A 150 -6.34 -8.53 -2.99
CA ARG A 150 -5.01 -9.00 -2.60
C ARG A 150 -4.20 -7.79 -2.18
N VAL A 151 -3.61 -7.88 -1.00
CA VAL A 151 -2.70 -6.87 -0.50
C VAL A 151 -1.43 -7.50 0.03
N ARG A 152 -0.30 -6.84 -0.25
CA ARG A 152 1.02 -7.25 0.22
C ARG A 152 1.66 -6.17 1.04
N GLY A 153 2.43 -6.63 2.02
CA GLY A 153 3.34 -5.80 2.78
C GLY A 153 4.62 -6.55 3.10
N SER A 154 5.61 -5.82 3.58
CA SER A 154 6.88 -6.41 3.99
C SER A 154 7.25 -6.00 5.39
N GLN A 155 7.96 -6.88 6.08
CA GLN A 155 8.33 -6.69 7.47
C GLN A 155 9.71 -7.26 7.78
N GLY A 156 10.39 -6.63 8.73
CA GLY A 156 11.56 -7.21 9.40
C GLY A 156 11.21 -7.95 10.70
N GLU A 157 9.95 -7.86 11.16
CA GLU A 157 9.39 -8.48 12.36
C GLU A 157 7.86 -8.64 12.23
N PHE A 158 7.24 -9.60 12.93
CA PHE A 158 5.80 -9.85 12.80
C PHE A 158 5.10 -9.87 14.16
N SER A 159 3.81 -9.53 14.16
CA SER A 159 2.93 -9.88 15.28
C SER A 159 1.48 -9.95 14.79
N GLU A 160 0.96 -8.84 14.27
CA GLU A 160 -0.46 -8.70 13.95
C GLU A 160 -0.63 -8.02 12.58
N PHE A 161 -1.64 -8.43 11.82
CA PHE A 161 -1.96 -7.94 10.48
C PHE A 161 -3.46 -7.79 10.29
N MET A 162 -3.88 -6.71 9.65
CA MET A 162 -5.28 -6.44 9.34
C MET A 162 -5.40 -5.71 8.00
N ILE A 163 -6.48 -6.00 7.26
CA ILE A 163 -6.93 -5.13 6.18
C ILE A 163 -7.82 -4.07 6.80
N VAL A 164 -7.48 -2.80 6.58
CA VAL A 164 -8.20 -1.65 7.13
C VAL A 164 -8.56 -0.69 6.00
N GLU A 165 -9.51 0.19 6.25
CA GLU A 165 -9.81 1.33 5.39
C GLU A 165 -9.06 2.56 5.95
N ASP A 166 -8.15 3.11 5.16
CA ASP A 166 -7.30 4.24 5.54
C ASP A 166 -7.75 5.51 4.81
N ASN A 167 -8.55 6.32 5.49
CA ASN A 167 -9.08 7.58 4.95
C ASN A 167 -8.22 8.79 5.30
N ARG A 168 -6.96 8.57 5.73
CA ARG A 168 -6.00 9.66 5.89
C ARG A 168 -5.62 10.22 4.53
N ASP A 169 -5.18 11.47 4.53
CA ASP A 169 -4.58 12.07 3.35
C ASP A 169 -3.26 11.35 2.99
N SER A 170 -3.02 11.12 1.70
CA SER A 170 -1.87 10.34 1.24
C SER A 170 -0.55 11.03 1.61
N ALA A 171 -0.48 12.36 1.63
CA ALA A 171 0.69 13.11 2.10
C ALA A 171 0.93 12.92 3.61
N ASP A 172 -0.12 12.86 4.43
CA ASP A 172 0.01 12.54 5.86
C ASP A 172 0.57 11.14 6.09
N VAL A 173 0.16 10.15 5.28
CA VAL A 173 0.71 8.78 5.34
C VAL A 173 2.20 8.76 4.97
N VAL A 174 2.60 9.48 3.91
CA VAL A 174 4.00 9.64 3.50
C VAL A 174 4.82 10.26 4.63
N ASN A 175 4.36 11.37 5.21
CA ASN A 175 5.03 12.05 6.31
C ASN A 175 5.21 11.14 7.54
N ALA A 176 4.18 10.37 7.90
CA ALA A 176 4.27 9.40 8.98
C ALA A 176 5.32 8.31 8.72
N LYS A 177 5.43 7.82 7.48
CA LYS A 177 6.45 6.83 7.08
C LYS A 177 7.87 7.41 7.10
N PHE A 178 8.06 8.66 6.67
CA PHE A 178 9.35 9.37 6.83
C PHE A 178 9.77 9.48 8.30
N VAL A 179 8.85 9.88 9.18
CA VAL A 179 9.11 9.98 10.62
C VAL A 179 9.52 8.63 11.19
N ARG A 180 8.79 7.55 10.84
CA ARG A 180 9.09 6.19 11.29
C ARG A 180 10.46 5.70 10.79
N LEU A 181 10.78 5.92 9.52
CA LEU A 181 12.07 5.54 8.93
C LEU A 181 13.23 6.28 9.61
N SER A 182 13.08 7.60 9.79
CA SER A 182 14.07 8.45 10.46
C SER A 182 14.28 8.06 11.92
N ALA A 183 13.19 7.77 12.64
CA ALA A 183 13.24 7.33 14.04
C ALA A 183 13.97 6.00 14.19
N LEU A 184 13.65 5.00 13.35
CA LEU A 184 14.33 3.71 13.38
C LEU A 184 15.82 3.86 13.03
N LEU A 185 16.13 4.58 11.96
CA LEU A 185 17.52 4.83 11.55
C LEU A 185 18.32 5.46 12.69
N THR A 186 17.78 6.51 13.32
CA THR A 186 18.41 7.21 14.44
C THR A 186 18.59 6.30 15.66
N ALA A 187 17.57 5.53 16.02
CA ALA A 187 17.64 4.58 17.14
C ALA A 187 18.69 3.48 16.91
N SER A 188 18.94 3.10 15.66
CA SER A 188 19.89 2.06 15.28
C SER A 188 21.31 2.56 14.99
N ALA A 189 21.62 3.84 15.18
CA ALA A 189 22.93 4.42 14.87
C ALA A 189 24.11 3.69 15.53
N GLY A 190 23.92 3.13 16.73
CA GLY A 190 24.97 2.42 17.48
C GLY A 190 25.32 1.03 16.94
N VAL A 191 24.49 0.45 16.07
CA VAL A 191 24.68 -0.91 15.52
C VAL A 191 24.92 -0.92 14.01
N ILE A 192 24.85 0.25 13.35
CA ILE A 192 25.11 0.42 11.93
C ILE A 192 26.54 0.96 11.76
N ASN A 193 27.28 0.44 10.78
CA ASN A 193 28.59 0.96 10.41
C ASN A 193 28.50 2.46 10.06
N ALA A 194 29.47 3.25 10.51
CA ALA A 194 29.46 4.71 10.36
C ALA A 194 29.36 5.18 8.89
N THR A 195 29.99 4.48 7.95
CA THR A 195 29.92 4.82 6.52
C THR A 195 28.52 4.56 5.98
N LEU A 196 27.96 3.37 6.23
CA LEU A 196 26.61 3.02 5.82
C LEU A 196 25.57 3.97 6.44
N TYR A 197 25.69 4.25 7.74
CA TYR A 197 24.82 5.20 8.43
C TYR A 197 24.85 6.60 7.79
N GLY A 198 26.04 7.10 7.43
CA GLY A 198 26.19 8.37 6.70
C GLY A 198 25.50 8.39 5.34
N THR A 199 25.58 7.28 4.59
CA THR A 199 24.86 7.13 3.31
C THR A 199 23.35 7.11 3.52
N LEU A 200 22.84 6.27 4.43
CA LEU A 200 21.42 6.14 4.71
C LEU A 200 20.80 7.46 5.18
N THR A 201 21.49 8.20 6.04
CA THR A 201 21.02 9.52 6.52
C THR A 201 21.01 10.56 5.40
N THR A 202 21.99 10.53 4.49
CA THR A 202 22.03 11.43 3.33
C THR A 202 20.88 11.15 2.37
N GLU A 203 20.65 9.89 2.00
CA GLU A 203 19.57 9.55 1.07
C GLU A 203 18.18 9.80 1.67
N LEU A 204 18.00 9.57 2.97
CA LEU A 204 16.75 9.92 3.65
C LEU A 204 16.51 11.44 3.65
N ALA A 205 17.54 12.25 3.89
CA ALA A 205 17.44 13.70 3.84
C ALA A 205 17.13 14.22 2.41
N ASN A 206 17.77 13.64 1.40
CA ASN A 206 17.46 13.93 0.00
C ASN A 206 15.98 13.65 -0.31
N ALA A 207 15.50 12.46 0.07
CA ALA A 207 14.11 12.07 -0.16
C ALA A 207 13.11 13.03 0.51
N GLN A 208 13.36 13.41 1.77
CA GLN A 208 12.53 14.37 2.49
C GLN A 208 12.54 15.76 1.84
N SER A 209 13.69 16.20 1.33
CA SER A 209 13.81 17.51 0.66
C SER A 209 13.09 17.55 -0.69
N SER A 210 13.15 16.46 -1.46
CA SER A 210 12.44 16.33 -2.74
C SER A 210 10.94 16.24 -2.52
N TRP A 211 10.49 15.48 -1.53
CA TRP A 211 9.09 15.43 -1.13
C TRP A 211 8.55 16.81 -0.72
N ALA A 212 9.32 17.58 0.07
CA ALA A 212 8.93 18.94 0.46
C ALA A 212 8.95 19.95 -0.69
N ALA A 213 9.47 19.57 -1.85
CA ALA A 213 9.51 20.37 -3.07
C ALA A 213 8.51 19.87 -4.13
N ASP A 214 7.58 18.98 -3.76
CA ASP A 214 6.60 18.31 -4.63
C ASP A 214 7.26 17.53 -5.79
N ASP A 215 8.52 17.10 -5.61
CA ASP A 215 9.26 16.27 -6.58
C ASP A 215 9.23 14.79 -6.15
N VAL A 216 8.10 14.14 -6.45
CA VAL A 216 7.86 12.72 -6.11
C VAL A 216 8.88 11.79 -6.76
N ASP A 217 9.31 12.07 -7.99
CA ASP A 217 10.25 11.22 -8.71
C ASP A 217 11.68 11.29 -8.13
N ALA A 218 12.13 12.49 -7.75
CA ALA A 218 13.40 12.62 -7.03
C ALA A 218 13.32 12.01 -5.63
N ALA A 219 12.19 12.14 -4.93
CA ALA A 219 12.00 11.50 -3.62
C ALA A 219 12.08 9.97 -3.72
N LYS A 220 11.41 9.36 -4.70
CA LYS A 220 11.47 7.92 -5.00
C LYS A 220 12.87 7.47 -5.40
N THR A 221 13.58 8.28 -6.18
CA THR A 221 14.97 8.02 -6.57
C THR A 221 15.88 7.93 -5.34
N ALA A 222 15.76 8.86 -4.41
CA ALA A 222 16.52 8.87 -3.17
C ALA A 222 16.19 7.66 -2.25
N ILE A 223 14.91 7.29 -2.11
CA ILE A 223 14.54 6.07 -1.35
C ILE A 223 15.02 4.79 -2.04
N THR A 224 15.05 4.77 -3.37
CA THR A 224 15.63 3.65 -4.11
C THR A 224 17.15 3.55 -3.88
N ALA A 225 17.86 4.68 -3.81
CA ALA A 225 19.27 4.71 -3.44
C ALA A 225 19.50 4.25 -1.99
N PHE A 226 18.63 4.66 -1.06
CA PHE A 226 18.62 4.18 0.32
C PHE A 226 18.51 2.64 0.39
N ASN A 227 17.53 2.06 -0.32
CA ASN A 227 17.35 0.61 -0.40
C ASN A 227 18.53 -0.10 -1.08
N THR A 228 19.12 0.51 -2.11
CA THR A 228 20.31 -0.03 -2.78
C THR A 228 21.50 -0.10 -1.82
N ALA A 229 21.68 0.91 -0.96
CA ALA A 229 22.72 0.91 0.06
C ALA A 229 22.49 -0.19 1.11
N LEU A 230 21.24 -0.42 1.54
CA LEU A 230 20.90 -1.54 2.44
C LEU A 230 21.17 -2.90 1.80
N ALA A 231 20.77 -3.10 0.53
CA ALA A 231 20.99 -4.36 -0.18
C ALA A 231 22.48 -4.67 -0.42
N GLY A 232 23.33 -3.63 -0.50
CA GLY A 232 24.78 -3.78 -0.61
C GLY A 232 25.50 -4.05 0.71
N ALA A 233 24.82 -3.89 1.84
CA ALA A 233 25.44 -4.00 3.17
C ALA A 233 25.61 -5.47 3.61
N GLY A 234 26.75 -5.77 4.23
CA GLY A 234 26.99 -7.08 4.83
C GLY A 234 26.55 -7.18 6.31
N PRO A 235 26.54 -8.40 6.90
CA PRO A 235 26.20 -8.61 8.31
C PRO A 235 27.18 -7.96 9.30
N ALA A 236 28.37 -7.57 8.83
CA ALA A 236 29.35 -6.82 9.62
C ALA A 236 29.03 -5.32 9.66
N GLU A 237 28.18 -4.83 8.75
CA GLU A 237 27.82 -3.43 8.64
C GLU A 237 26.47 -3.11 9.27
N ILE A 238 25.54 -4.07 9.27
CA ILE A 238 24.21 -3.92 9.85
C ILE A 238 23.62 -5.28 10.25
N PRO A 239 22.96 -5.40 11.43
CA PRO A 239 22.19 -6.59 11.77
C PRO A 239 21.07 -6.83 10.76
N GLN A 240 21.04 -8.02 10.16
CA GLN A 240 20.16 -8.35 9.03
C GLN A 240 19.36 -9.65 9.23
N THR A 241 19.41 -10.21 10.43
CA THR A 241 18.83 -11.51 10.76
C THR A 241 17.78 -11.34 11.83
N TRP A 242 16.58 -11.86 11.57
CA TRP A 242 15.54 -12.00 12.56
C TRP A 242 15.49 -13.44 13.06
N ARG A 243 15.36 -13.63 14.37
CA ARG A 243 15.20 -14.96 14.99
C ARG A 243 14.01 -14.99 15.93
N SER A 244 13.27 -16.11 15.94
CA SER A 244 12.11 -16.29 16.83
C SER A 244 12.42 -16.27 18.33
N ILE A 245 13.69 -16.39 18.71
CA ILE A 245 14.15 -16.23 20.10
C ILE A 245 14.36 -14.78 20.54
N GLN A 246 14.18 -13.81 19.62
CA GLN A 246 14.26 -12.38 19.90
C GLN A 246 15.61 -11.95 20.53
N ASP A 247 16.70 -12.59 20.10
CA ASP A 247 18.06 -12.27 20.58
C ASP A 247 18.81 -11.28 19.66
N VAL A 248 18.33 -11.09 18.43
CA VAL A 248 18.90 -10.18 17.44
C VAL A 248 17.77 -9.47 16.71
N ASP A 249 17.93 -8.15 16.57
CA ASP A 249 17.04 -7.31 15.78
C ASP A 249 17.49 -7.26 14.32
N ASN A 250 16.56 -7.51 13.41
CA ASN A 250 16.79 -7.40 11.98
C ASN A 250 16.67 -5.94 11.50
N ILE A 251 17.64 -5.10 11.87
CA ILE A 251 17.61 -3.67 11.55
C ILE A 251 17.57 -3.42 10.04
N ALA A 252 18.36 -4.16 9.25
CA ALA A 252 18.36 -4.02 7.79
C ALA A 252 16.97 -4.29 7.20
N GLY A 253 16.34 -5.42 7.56
CA GLY A 253 15.01 -5.78 7.10
C GLY A 253 13.93 -4.80 7.56
N ARG A 254 14.01 -4.28 8.79
CA ARG A 254 13.05 -3.29 9.30
C ARG A 254 13.16 -1.93 8.58
N LEU A 255 14.38 -1.45 8.32
CA LEU A 255 14.60 -0.23 7.53
C LEU A 255 14.13 -0.41 6.09
N GLN A 256 14.49 -1.53 5.45
CA GLN A 256 14.09 -1.85 4.09
C GLN A 256 12.57 -1.97 3.97
N SER A 257 11.91 -2.64 4.91
CA SER A 257 10.45 -2.76 4.97
C SER A 257 9.79 -1.39 4.97
N ILE A 258 10.23 -0.46 5.82
CA ILE A 258 9.64 0.88 5.88
C ILE A 258 9.90 1.64 4.57
N ALA A 259 11.14 1.62 4.06
CA ALA A 259 11.50 2.29 2.81
C ALA A 259 10.71 1.76 1.60
N ASP A 260 10.53 0.45 1.49
CA ASP A 260 9.71 -0.19 0.44
C ASP A 260 8.24 0.26 0.52
N THR A 261 7.67 0.34 1.72
CA THR A 261 6.30 0.81 1.91
C THR A 261 6.15 2.31 1.67
N LEU A 262 7.22 3.08 1.86
CA LEU A 262 7.26 4.51 1.57
C LEU A 262 7.26 4.76 0.06
N LEU A 263 7.95 3.93 -0.74
CA LEU A 263 7.88 4.02 -2.21
C LEU A 263 6.43 3.88 -2.72
N TYR A 264 5.65 2.96 -2.14
CA TYR A 264 4.24 2.80 -2.47
C TYR A 264 3.43 4.05 -2.11
N SER A 265 3.60 4.57 -0.89
CA SER A 265 2.86 5.77 -0.45
C SER A 265 3.26 7.04 -1.18
N LEU A 266 4.51 7.16 -1.64
CA LEU A 266 4.94 8.28 -2.49
C LEU A 266 4.21 8.27 -3.84
N GLU A 267 3.98 7.10 -4.41
CA GLU A 267 3.19 6.97 -5.64
C GLU A 267 1.70 7.23 -5.39
N ASP A 268 1.16 6.72 -4.28
CA ASP A 268 -0.22 6.97 -3.86
C ASP A 268 -0.51 8.45 -3.59
N ALA A 269 0.50 9.24 -3.26
CA ALA A 269 0.40 10.68 -3.04
C ALA A 269 0.81 11.53 -4.25
N ARG A 270 0.96 10.92 -5.44
CA ARG A 270 1.26 11.66 -6.67
C ARG A 270 0.03 12.44 -7.13
N ASP A 271 0.25 13.70 -7.47
CA ASP A 271 -0.67 14.61 -8.14
C ASP A 271 0.17 15.25 -9.28
N THR A 272 0.00 14.75 -10.50
CA THR A 272 0.88 15.05 -11.62
C THR A 272 0.63 16.44 -12.20
N ASP A 273 -0.61 16.92 -12.16
CA ASP A 273 -1.01 18.20 -12.73
C ASP A 273 -1.26 19.31 -11.70
N LEU A 274 -1.09 18.98 -10.42
CA LEU A 274 -1.10 19.86 -9.26
C LEU A 274 -2.44 20.56 -9.06
N ASP A 275 -3.54 19.86 -9.33
CA ASP A 275 -4.89 20.38 -9.20
C ASP A 275 -5.51 20.13 -7.81
N GLY A 276 -4.84 19.32 -6.98
CA GLY A 276 -5.27 18.94 -5.64
C GLY A 276 -5.99 17.59 -5.58
N VAL A 277 -6.07 16.85 -6.69
CA VAL A 277 -6.60 15.50 -6.77
C VAL A 277 -5.45 14.55 -7.11
N TYR A 278 -5.25 13.52 -6.29
CA TYR A 278 -4.20 12.55 -6.54
C TYR A 278 -4.51 11.71 -7.79
N ASP A 279 -3.48 11.31 -8.54
CA ASP A 279 -3.58 10.60 -9.83
C ASP A 279 -4.47 9.35 -9.80
N TRP A 280 -4.58 8.67 -8.65
CA TRP A 280 -5.43 7.47 -8.51
C TRP A 280 -6.94 7.78 -8.40
N ALA A 281 -7.30 9.05 -8.18
CA ALA A 281 -8.66 9.57 -8.10
C ALA A 281 -8.95 10.67 -9.14
N ASP A 282 -7.98 11.00 -9.99
CA ASP A 282 -8.08 12.09 -10.95
C ASP A 282 -8.55 11.58 -12.33
N ASN A 283 -9.69 12.09 -12.79
CA ASN A 283 -10.23 11.76 -14.10
C ASN A 283 -9.54 12.50 -15.27
N CYS A 284 -8.55 13.37 -14.99
CA CYS A 284 -7.68 14.02 -15.96
C CYS A 284 -6.24 14.23 -15.44
N THR A 285 -5.53 13.15 -15.09
CA THR A 285 -4.14 13.10 -14.52
C THR A 285 -3.03 13.99 -15.13
N GLN A 286 -3.27 14.70 -16.23
CA GLN A 286 -2.32 15.62 -16.87
C GLN A 286 -2.92 17.01 -17.17
N VAL A 287 -4.18 17.25 -16.84
CA VAL A 287 -4.91 18.45 -17.20
C VAL A 287 -5.73 18.93 -16.00
N THR A 288 -5.19 19.95 -15.33
CA THR A 288 -5.74 20.53 -14.09
C THR A 288 -7.26 20.73 -14.17
N ASN A 289 -8.02 20.01 -13.36
CA ASN A 289 -9.48 20.07 -13.33
C ASN A 289 -10.05 19.79 -11.92
N PRO A 290 -9.84 20.68 -10.93
CA PRO A 290 -10.14 20.38 -9.51
C PRO A 290 -11.60 20.04 -9.21
N SER A 291 -12.52 20.38 -10.12
CA SER A 291 -13.94 20.03 -10.02
C SER A 291 -14.26 18.59 -10.39
N GLN A 292 -13.34 17.87 -11.05
CA GLN A 292 -13.46 16.47 -11.47
C GLN A 292 -14.77 16.20 -12.21
N CYS A 293 -15.15 17.15 -13.06
CA CYS A 293 -16.41 17.14 -13.81
C CYS A 293 -16.30 16.12 -14.94
N ASP A 294 -17.20 15.14 -14.94
CA ASP A 294 -17.36 14.08 -15.93
C ASP A 294 -18.88 13.91 -16.12
N THR A 295 -19.39 14.44 -17.23
CA THR A 295 -20.84 14.64 -17.38
C THR A 295 -21.55 13.43 -18.00
N ASP A 296 -20.85 12.64 -18.81
CA ASP A 296 -21.35 11.42 -19.42
C ASP A 296 -20.94 10.14 -18.65
N ASN A 297 -20.10 10.28 -17.62
CA ASN A 297 -19.68 9.23 -16.69
C ASN A 297 -18.94 8.08 -17.39
N ASP A 298 -18.08 8.42 -18.34
CA ASP A 298 -17.22 7.46 -19.03
C ASP A 298 -15.90 7.20 -18.28
N GLY A 299 -15.61 8.00 -17.25
CA GLY A 299 -14.41 7.94 -16.42
C GLY A 299 -13.32 8.95 -16.80
N PHE A 300 -13.51 9.72 -17.87
CA PHE A 300 -12.64 10.81 -18.29
C PHE A 300 -13.28 12.16 -17.96
N GLY A 301 -12.51 13.08 -17.40
CA GLY A 301 -13.04 14.40 -17.08
C GLY A 301 -13.27 15.22 -18.35
N ASN A 302 -14.33 16.04 -18.36
CA ASN A 302 -14.66 16.99 -19.43
C ASN A 302 -13.45 17.85 -19.89
N HIS A 303 -12.49 18.15 -19.01
CA HIS A 303 -11.29 18.92 -19.36
C HIS A 303 -10.30 18.16 -20.26
N CYS A 304 -10.29 16.84 -20.24
CA CYS A 304 -9.41 15.99 -21.02
C CYS A 304 -10.18 15.04 -21.95
N ASP A 305 -11.51 15.12 -21.97
CA ASP A 305 -12.39 14.34 -22.84
C ASP A 305 -13.13 15.24 -23.83
N ALA A 306 -12.62 15.29 -25.07
CA ALA A 306 -13.31 15.94 -26.18
C ALA A 306 -14.02 14.92 -27.11
N ASP A 307 -14.10 13.64 -26.71
CA ASP A 307 -14.69 12.53 -27.47
C ASP A 307 -16.16 12.37 -27.11
N LEU A 308 -16.96 13.35 -27.54
CA LEU A 308 -18.37 13.48 -27.16
C LEU A 308 -19.23 12.26 -27.53
N ASN A 309 -18.79 11.46 -28.51
CA ASN A 309 -19.49 10.26 -28.96
C ASN A 309 -18.92 8.95 -28.39
N ASN A 310 -17.85 9.01 -27.58
CA ASN A 310 -17.22 7.88 -26.91
C ASN A 310 -16.70 6.79 -27.87
N ASP A 311 -16.14 7.15 -29.04
CA ASP A 311 -15.53 6.21 -30.00
C ASP A 311 -14.02 6.00 -29.84
N ASN A 312 -13.43 6.59 -28.80
CA ASN A 312 -12.01 6.71 -28.46
C ASN A 312 -11.20 7.57 -29.44
N THR A 313 -11.81 8.46 -30.23
CA THR A 313 -11.06 9.34 -31.13
C THR A 313 -11.79 10.65 -31.38
N VAL A 314 -11.24 11.74 -30.84
CA VAL A 314 -11.76 13.09 -31.09
C VAL A 314 -11.61 13.47 -32.56
N ASN A 315 -12.71 13.60 -33.28
CA ASN A 315 -12.70 13.85 -34.72
C ASN A 315 -13.83 14.79 -35.19
N THR A 316 -14.15 14.75 -36.49
CA THR A 316 -15.19 15.62 -37.07
C THR A 316 -16.61 15.29 -36.63
N PHE A 317 -16.86 14.06 -36.15
CA PHE A 317 -18.14 13.65 -35.59
C PHE A 317 -18.39 14.34 -34.24
N ASP A 318 -17.39 14.36 -33.36
CA ASP A 318 -17.44 15.09 -32.09
C ASP A 318 -17.60 16.59 -32.30
N LEU A 319 -16.91 17.14 -33.32
CA LEU A 319 -17.08 18.55 -33.66
C LEU A 319 -18.51 18.86 -34.16
N ALA A 320 -19.18 17.89 -34.79
CA ALA A 320 -20.57 18.04 -35.18
C ALA A 320 -21.48 18.06 -33.95
N GLU A 321 -21.23 17.19 -32.96
CA GLU A 321 -21.96 17.18 -31.68
C GLU A 321 -21.74 18.46 -30.88
N MET A 322 -20.51 18.95 -30.79
CA MET A 322 -20.20 20.23 -30.16
C MET A 322 -20.91 21.39 -30.87
N ARG A 323 -21.00 21.35 -32.20
CA ARG A 323 -21.75 22.37 -32.97
C ARG A 323 -23.25 22.31 -32.66
N GLU A 324 -23.82 21.13 -32.46
CA GLU A 324 -25.22 20.97 -32.07
C GLU A 324 -25.49 21.48 -30.65
N ALA A 325 -24.53 21.32 -29.74
CA ALA A 325 -24.61 21.80 -28.37
C ALA A 325 -24.27 23.29 -28.20
N PHE A 326 -23.69 23.95 -29.22
CA PHE A 326 -23.20 25.34 -29.08
C PHE A 326 -24.31 26.33 -28.69
N GLY A 327 -24.08 27.07 -27.61
CA GLY A 327 -25.02 28.03 -27.03
C GLY A 327 -26.07 27.42 -26.09
N THR A 328 -25.98 26.11 -25.81
CA THR A 328 -26.78 25.48 -24.76
C THR A 328 -26.21 25.79 -23.37
N SER A 329 -27.02 25.56 -22.34
CA SER A 329 -26.65 25.78 -20.94
C SER A 329 -26.99 24.54 -20.10
N GLY A 330 -26.20 24.31 -19.06
CA GLY A 330 -26.26 23.14 -18.19
C GLY A 330 -25.07 22.22 -18.41
N SER A 331 -24.82 21.33 -17.44
CA SER A 331 -23.79 20.30 -17.53
C SER A 331 -24.13 19.36 -18.67
N THR A 332 -23.39 19.43 -19.77
CA THR A 332 -23.44 18.47 -20.88
C THR A 332 -22.02 18.00 -21.20
N ALA A 333 -21.84 16.87 -21.89
CA ALA A 333 -20.50 16.43 -22.30
C ALA A 333 -19.77 17.49 -23.15
N ALA A 334 -20.50 18.32 -23.92
CA ALA A 334 -19.91 19.40 -24.71
C ALA A 334 -19.46 20.64 -23.89
N ASP A 335 -19.81 20.72 -22.60
CA ASP A 335 -19.37 21.77 -21.66
C ASP A 335 -18.02 21.37 -21.06
N LEU A 336 -16.97 21.38 -21.90
CA LEU A 336 -15.65 20.84 -21.60
C LEU A 336 -14.95 21.59 -20.46
N ASN A 337 -15.24 22.89 -20.30
CA ASN A 337 -14.67 23.68 -19.20
C ASN A 337 -15.54 23.69 -17.93
N CYS A 338 -16.68 23.00 -17.95
CA CYS A 338 -17.64 22.88 -16.86
C CYS A 338 -18.12 24.21 -16.26
N ASP A 339 -18.28 25.23 -17.11
CA ASP A 339 -18.83 26.54 -16.71
C ASP A 339 -20.36 26.62 -16.83
N ASN A 340 -21.02 25.50 -17.20
CA ASN A 340 -22.45 25.34 -17.49
C ASN A 340 -22.92 26.03 -18.77
N VAL A 341 -22.02 26.42 -19.68
CA VAL A 341 -22.39 27.06 -20.95
C VAL A 341 -21.48 26.60 -22.07
N VAL A 342 -22.03 25.85 -23.02
CA VAL A 342 -21.28 25.45 -24.23
C VAL A 342 -21.05 26.67 -25.13
N ASN A 343 -19.82 27.15 -25.20
CA ASN A 343 -19.45 28.34 -25.93
C ASN A 343 -18.05 28.24 -26.56
N THR A 344 -17.46 29.39 -26.91
CA THR A 344 -16.13 29.42 -27.54
C THR A 344 -14.98 28.97 -26.63
N PHE A 345 -15.18 28.95 -25.31
CA PHE A 345 -14.18 28.46 -24.36
C PHE A 345 -14.06 26.94 -24.39
N ASP A 346 -15.16 26.22 -24.61
CA ASP A 346 -15.14 24.75 -24.80
C ASP A 346 -14.42 24.33 -26.08
N LEU A 347 -14.53 25.15 -27.14
CA LEU A 347 -13.81 24.90 -28.38
C LEU A 347 -12.28 24.91 -28.22
N VAL A 348 -11.75 25.46 -27.13
CA VAL A 348 -10.31 25.39 -26.81
C VAL A 348 -9.91 23.95 -26.49
N TYR A 349 -10.67 23.29 -25.62
CA TYR A 349 -10.46 21.89 -25.22
C TYR A 349 -10.71 20.94 -26.40
N MET A 350 -11.79 21.18 -27.16
CA MET A 350 -12.08 20.45 -28.40
C MET A 350 -10.92 20.47 -29.39
N ARG A 351 -10.29 21.65 -29.55
CA ARG A 351 -9.14 21.81 -30.43
C ARG A 351 -7.90 21.12 -29.89
N GLN A 352 -7.70 21.10 -28.58
CA GLN A 352 -6.55 20.43 -27.93
C GLN A 352 -6.64 18.91 -28.09
N GLY A 353 -7.84 18.35 -27.92
CA GLY A 353 -8.10 16.91 -28.04
C GLY A 353 -8.15 16.40 -29.49
N PHE A 354 -8.30 17.26 -30.50
CA PHE A 354 -8.55 16.82 -31.88
C PHE A 354 -7.48 15.85 -32.43
N GLY A 355 -7.90 14.63 -32.78
CA GLY A 355 -7.07 13.53 -33.24
C GLY A 355 -6.40 12.72 -32.14
N GLN A 356 -6.70 12.97 -30.87
CA GLN A 356 -6.27 12.19 -29.71
C GLN A 356 -7.42 11.34 -29.16
N ALA A 357 -7.07 10.38 -28.31
CA ALA A 357 -8.03 9.72 -27.41
C ALA A 357 -8.27 10.61 -26.17
N PRO A 358 -9.38 10.42 -25.43
CA PRO A 358 -9.61 11.12 -24.18
C PRO A 358 -8.59 10.76 -23.09
N GLY A 359 -8.47 11.63 -22.07
CA GLY A 359 -7.60 11.42 -20.91
C GLY A 359 -6.16 11.94 -21.09
N PRO A 360 -5.17 11.37 -20.37
CA PRO A 360 -5.29 10.19 -19.49
C PRO A 360 -6.02 10.44 -18.17
N ALA A 361 -6.72 9.41 -17.66
CA ALA A 361 -7.44 9.39 -16.38
C ALA A 361 -6.87 8.29 -15.45
N ALA A 362 -7.32 8.29 -14.20
CA ALA A 362 -7.03 7.23 -13.24
C ALA A 362 -7.38 5.82 -13.79
N PRO A 363 -6.56 4.79 -13.47
CA PRO A 363 -6.66 3.45 -14.06
C PRO A 363 -7.83 2.58 -13.57
#